data_AF-A0A645F1Q5-F1
#
_entry.id   AF-A0A645F1Q5-F1
#
_cell.length_a   1.000
_cell.length_b   1.000
_cell.length_c   1.000
_cell.angle_alpha   90.00
_cell.angle_beta   90.00
_cell.angle_gamma   90.00
#
_symmetry.space_group_name_H-M   'P 1'
#
loop_
_entity.id
_entity.type
_entity.pdbx_description
1 polymer ?
#
loop_
_entity_poly.entity_id
_entity_poly.type
_entity_poly.pdbx_seq_one_letter_code
_entity_poly.pdbx_strand_id
1 'polypeptide(L)'
;MFEVMLEKAHELDMPGIISWIRTRTDGEIIRTLLRLKRFNFDASKALPFLHEGGTIDITMLSSLISEPFETWGRAIEFSDFGKIIGSIDASGGYSDLILSLERVLDDCYMEKIAAGRYSPSAPENIPAYLWAKEMEIKNIRVITVSKRNKGDKDHLRRLMRHGYV
;
A
#
# COMPACT_ATOMS: atom_id res chain seq x y z
N MET A 1 7.82 -0.92 14.48
CA MET A 1 6.36 -0.70 14.54
C MET A 1 5.60 -1.90 13.99
N PHE A 2 5.76 -2.28 12.72
CA PHE A 2 5.10 -3.46 12.13
C PHE A 2 5.38 -4.75 12.88
N GLU A 3 6.62 -4.96 13.31
CA GLU A 3 7.02 -6.11 14.15
C GLU A 3 6.19 -6.22 15.43
N VAL A 4 6.08 -5.13 16.20
CA VAL A 4 5.27 -5.07 17.43
C VAL A 4 3.78 -5.31 17.13
N MET A 5 3.26 -4.78 16.02
CA MET A 5 1.87 -5.03 15.62
C MET A 5 1.63 -6.51 15.32
N LEU A 6 2.56 -7.17 14.63
CA LEU A 6 2.49 -8.60 14.33
C LEU A 6 2.59 -9.45 15.60
N GLU A 7 3.55 -9.14 16.47
CA GLU A 7 3.70 -9.82 17.76
C GLU A 7 2.39 -9.78 18.56
N LYS A 8 1.78 -8.60 18.71
CA LYS A 8 0.49 -8.46 19.42
C LYS A 8 -0.67 -9.15 18.73
N ALA A 9 -0.72 -9.13 17.40
CA ALA A 9 -1.77 -9.82 16.67
C ALA A 9 -1.65 -11.35 16.80
N HIS A 10 -0.42 -11.87 16.90
CA HIS A 10 -0.15 -13.29 17.19
C HIS A 10 -0.49 -13.66 18.64
N GLU A 11 -0.12 -12.85 19.63
CA GLU A 11 -0.48 -13.07 21.04
C GLU A 11 -1.99 -13.17 21.26
N LEU A 12 -2.77 -12.39 20.48
CA LEU A 12 -4.22 -12.29 20.59
C LEU A 12 -4.99 -13.24 19.65
N ASP A 13 -4.28 -14.08 18.88
CA ASP A 13 -4.85 -15.02 17.90
C ASP A 13 -5.86 -14.37 16.94
N MET A 14 -5.44 -13.28 16.30
CA MET A 14 -6.30 -12.49 15.39
C MET A 14 -5.88 -12.69 13.91
N PRO A 15 -6.28 -13.80 13.25
CA PRO A 15 -5.75 -14.19 11.94
C PRO A 15 -6.02 -13.16 10.82
N GLY A 16 -7.19 -12.52 10.79
CA GLY A 16 -7.48 -11.49 9.79
C GLY A 16 -6.64 -10.22 9.99
N ILE A 17 -6.39 -9.83 11.25
CA ILE A 17 -5.50 -8.71 11.58
C ILE A 17 -4.05 -9.05 11.24
N ILE A 18 -3.57 -10.27 11.56
CA ILE A 18 -2.24 -10.73 11.15
C ILE A 18 -2.11 -10.62 9.63
N SER A 19 -3.05 -11.18 8.88
CA SER A 19 -3.03 -11.12 7.41
C SER A 19 -2.96 -9.69 6.90
N TRP A 20 -3.78 -8.79 7.47
CA TRP A 20 -3.78 -7.38 7.09
C TRP A 20 -2.46 -6.66 7.40
N ILE A 21 -1.86 -6.89 8.56
CA ILE A 21 -0.58 -6.29 8.93
C ILE A 21 0.52 -6.76 7.99
N ARG A 22 0.59 -8.06 7.68
CA ARG A 22 1.59 -8.61 6.75
C ARG A 22 1.45 -8.00 5.35
N THR A 23 0.22 -7.89 4.84
CA THR A 23 -0.07 -7.19 3.58
C THR A 23 0.38 -5.73 3.64
N ARG A 24 0.11 -5.02 4.75
CA ARG A 24 0.60 -3.63 4.90
C ARG A 24 2.12 -3.54 4.89
N THR A 25 2.81 -4.43 5.60
CA THR A 25 4.26 -4.50 5.61
C THR A 25 4.82 -4.63 4.19
N ASP A 26 4.31 -5.56 3.38
CA ASP A 26 4.74 -5.73 1.99
C ASP A 26 4.54 -4.46 1.16
N GLY A 27 3.38 -3.83 1.24
CA GLY A 27 3.13 -2.63 0.46
C GLY A 27 3.92 -1.39 0.94
N GLU A 28 4.25 -1.28 2.24
CA GLU A 28 5.18 -0.25 2.71
C GLU A 28 6.61 -0.48 2.19
N ILE A 29 7.05 -1.73 2.08
CA ILE A 29 8.33 -2.07 1.43
C ILE A 29 8.27 -1.64 -0.04
N ILE A 30 7.23 -2.01 -0.78
CA ILE A 30 7.06 -1.63 -2.19
C ILE A 30 7.07 -0.10 -2.36
N ARG A 31 6.35 0.63 -1.49
CA ARG A 31 6.35 2.11 -1.48
C ARG A 31 7.74 2.67 -1.22
N THR A 32 8.47 2.09 -0.28
CA THR A 32 9.85 2.48 0.07
C THR A 32 10.79 2.22 -1.09
N LEU A 33 10.70 1.05 -1.74
CA LEU A 33 11.50 0.70 -2.90
C LEU A 33 11.31 1.67 -4.06
N LEU A 34 10.07 2.10 -4.34
CA LEU A 34 9.84 3.06 -5.43
C LEU A 34 10.49 4.43 -5.12
N ARG A 35 10.46 4.85 -3.86
CA ARG A 35 11.12 6.09 -3.41
C ARG A 35 12.65 5.97 -3.47
N LEU A 36 13.21 4.84 -3.07
CA LEU A 36 14.64 4.56 -3.19
C LEU A 36 15.08 4.51 -4.67
N LYS A 37 14.27 3.88 -5.54
CA LYS A 37 14.50 3.87 -6.99
C LYS A 37 14.56 5.28 -7.57
N ARG A 38 13.62 6.16 -7.18
CA ARG A 38 13.63 7.59 -7.57
C ARG A 38 14.93 8.30 -7.18
N PHE A 39 15.54 7.91 -6.06
CA PHE A 39 16.81 8.45 -5.59
C PHE A 39 18.05 7.76 -6.19
N ASN A 40 17.87 6.86 -7.17
CA ASN A 40 18.93 6.03 -7.74
C ASN A 40 19.73 5.26 -6.68
N PHE A 41 19.04 4.75 -5.67
CA PHE A 41 19.66 3.94 -4.61
C PHE A 41 20.06 2.56 -5.13
N ASP A 42 21.15 2.01 -4.60
CA ASP A 42 21.64 0.67 -4.93
C ASP A 42 20.82 -0.40 -4.21
N ALA A 43 20.43 -1.46 -4.92
CA ALA A 43 19.69 -2.60 -4.38
C ALA A 43 20.38 -3.26 -3.18
N SER A 44 21.71 -3.38 -3.24
CA SER A 44 22.50 -3.96 -2.15
C SER A 44 22.43 -3.17 -0.85
N LYS A 45 21.99 -1.90 -0.90
CA LYS A 45 21.85 -1.00 0.24
C LYS A 45 20.40 -0.76 0.66
N ALA A 46 19.43 -1.39 -0.01
CA ALA A 46 18.01 -1.17 0.28
C ALA A 46 17.56 -1.89 1.57
N LEU A 47 18.17 -3.04 1.89
CA LEU A 47 17.73 -3.95 2.96
C LEU A 47 17.49 -3.26 4.33
N PRO A 48 18.35 -2.35 4.81
CA PRO A 48 18.13 -1.67 6.10
C PRO A 48 16.89 -0.77 6.16
N PHE A 49 16.31 -0.40 5.02
CA PHE A 49 15.08 0.40 4.93
C PHE A 49 13.81 -0.45 4.86
N LEU A 50 13.96 -1.77 4.73
CA LEU A 50 12.84 -2.69 4.53
C LEU A 50 12.41 -3.29 5.88
N HIS A 51 11.11 -3.50 6.01
CA HIS A 51 10.53 -4.11 7.21
C HIS A 51 10.46 -5.63 7.05
N GLU A 52 10.66 -6.37 8.13
CA GLU A 52 10.41 -7.81 8.16
C GLU A 52 8.95 -8.12 8.53
N GLY A 53 8.52 -9.38 8.32
CA GLY A 53 7.19 -9.85 8.67
C GLY A 53 6.14 -9.70 7.56
N GLY A 54 6.57 -9.42 6.32
CA GLY A 54 5.72 -9.45 5.13
C GLY A 54 5.26 -10.86 4.73
N THR A 55 4.54 -10.96 3.61
CA THR A 55 4.21 -12.23 2.94
C THR A 55 5.15 -12.54 1.79
N ILE A 56 5.76 -11.51 1.19
CA ILE A 56 6.69 -11.65 0.08
C ILE A 56 8.12 -11.72 0.64
N ASP A 57 8.95 -12.55 0.01
CA ASP A 57 10.36 -12.63 0.36
C ASP A 57 11.05 -11.27 0.22
N ILE A 58 11.78 -10.87 1.26
CA ILE A 58 12.40 -9.55 1.34
C ILE A 58 13.53 -9.38 0.32
N THR A 59 14.23 -10.46 -0.02
CA THR A 59 15.32 -10.43 -1.01
C THR A 59 14.74 -10.24 -2.40
N MET A 60 13.62 -10.91 -2.69
CA MET A 60 12.84 -10.71 -3.91
C MET A 60 12.29 -9.28 -4.01
N LEU A 61 11.73 -8.72 -2.95
CA LEU A 61 11.31 -7.32 -2.95
C LEU A 61 12.50 -6.37 -3.19
N SER A 62 13.62 -6.61 -2.52
CA SER A 62 14.81 -5.76 -2.64
C SER A 62 15.38 -5.72 -4.06
N SER A 63 15.24 -6.79 -4.85
CA SER A 63 15.74 -6.83 -6.22
C SER A 63 14.92 -5.98 -7.20
N LEU A 64 13.64 -5.71 -6.89
CA LEU A 64 12.74 -4.91 -7.73
C LEU A 64 13.27 -3.49 -7.97
N ILE A 65 14.03 -2.92 -7.04
CA ILE A 65 14.59 -1.57 -7.20
C ILE A 65 15.48 -1.43 -8.45
N SER A 66 16.17 -2.51 -8.84
CA SER A 66 17.01 -2.56 -10.05
C SER A 66 16.18 -2.69 -11.33
N GLU A 67 14.96 -3.21 -11.23
CA GLU A 67 14.08 -3.48 -12.36
C GLU A 67 13.24 -2.25 -12.75
N PRO A 68 12.86 -2.09 -14.03
CA PRO A 68 11.86 -1.10 -14.44
C PRO A 68 10.55 -1.31 -13.66
N PHE A 69 9.84 -0.23 -13.31
CA PHE A 69 8.63 -0.35 -12.49
C PHE A 69 7.53 -1.18 -13.17
N GLU A 70 7.48 -1.12 -14.50
CA GLU A 70 6.55 -1.84 -15.37
C GLU A 70 6.63 -3.36 -15.18
N THR A 71 7.78 -3.89 -14.75
CA THR A 71 7.98 -5.33 -14.53
C THR A 71 7.57 -5.77 -13.13
N TRP A 72 7.40 -4.83 -12.19
CA TRP A 72 7.17 -5.15 -10.78
C TRP A 72 5.91 -5.99 -10.58
N GLY A 73 4.80 -5.58 -11.20
CA GLY A 73 3.53 -6.32 -11.10
C GLY A 73 3.63 -7.77 -11.55
N ARG A 74 4.44 -8.05 -12.59
CA ARG A 74 4.71 -9.41 -13.06
C ARG A 74 5.64 -10.17 -12.10
N ALA A 75 6.68 -9.51 -11.60
CA ALA A 75 7.63 -10.14 -10.68
C ALA A 75 6.92 -10.68 -9.43
N ILE A 76 5.95 -9.93 -8.89
CA ILE A 76 5.17 -10.35 -7.71
C ILE A 76 3.74 -10.79 -8.05
N GLU A 77 3.53 -11.40 -9.22
CA GLU A 77 2.20 -11.79 -9.71
C GLU A 77 1.44 -12.76 -8.79
N PHE A 78 2.15 -13.56 -8.02
CA PHE A 78 1.61 -14.51 -7.04
C PHE A 78 1.07 -13.83 -5.77
N SER A 79 1.38 -12.56 -5.56
CA SER A 79 0.95 -11.78 -4.39
C SER A 79 -0.34 -11.02 -4.65
N ASP A 80 -0.97 -10.54 -3.58
CA ASP A 80 -2.11 -9.62 -3.65
C ASP A 80 -1.79 -8.32 -4.45
N PHE A 81 -0.51 -7.98 -4.60
CA PHE A 81 -0.06 -6.74 -5.24
C PHE A 81 0.16 -6.85 -6.75
N GLY A 82 0.41 -8.04 -7.28
CA GLY A 82 0.90 -8.19 -8.66
C GLY A 82 -0.04 -7.57 -9.69
N LYS A 83 -1.33 -7.92 -9.60
CA LYS A 83 -2.37 -7.37 -10.50
C LYS A 83 -2.57 -5.87 -10.32
N ILE A 84 -2.62 -5.38 -9.08
CA ILE A 84 -2.92 -3.96 -8.84
C ILE A 84 -1.75 -3.06 -9.25
N ILE A 85 -0.50 -3.49 -9.03
CA ILE A 85 0.69 -2.75 -9.47
C ILE A 85 0.82 -2.82 -10.98
N GLY A 86 0.59 -3.99 -11.59
CA GLY A 86 0.61 -4.16 -13.04
C GLY A 86 -0.45 -3.32 -13.78
N SER A 87 -1.47 -2.81 -13.06
CA SER A 87 -2.49 -1.92 -13.63
C SER A 87 -2.10 -0.44 -13.63
N ILE A 88 -1.00 -0.07 -12.97
CA ILE A 88 -0.54 1.32 -12.89
C ILE A 88 0.13 1.72 -14.20
N ASP A 89 -0.27 2.85 -14.77
CA ASP A 89 0.42 3.48 -15.88
C ASP A 89 1.73 4.12 -15.40
N ALA A 90 2.86 3.59 -15.89
CA ALA A 90 4.20 4.04 -15.55
C ALA A 90 4.76 5.09 -16.53
N SER A 91 3.98 5.54 -17.52
CA SER A 91 4.42 6.52 -18.52
C SER A 91 4.69 7.93 -17.96
N GLY A 92 4.14 8.23 -16.78
CA GLY A 92 4.31 9.51 -16.09
C GLY A 92 5.64 9.66 -15.35
N GLY A 93 5.82 10.82 -14.71
CA GLY A 93 6.97 11.04 -13.83
C GLY A 93 6.86 10.27 -12.52
N TYR A 94 7.98 10.14 -11.78
CA TYR A 94 7.99 9.48 -10.47
C TYR A 94 6.96 10.02 -9.48
N SER A 95 6.63 11.31 -9.53
CA SER A 95 5.60 11.88 -8.65
C SER A 95 4.22 11.28 -8.90
N ASP A 96 3.81 11.15 -10.17
CA ASP A 96 2.52 10.57 -10.56
C ASP A 96 2.50 9.07 -10.27
N LEU A 97 3.63 8.40 -10.51
CA LEU A 97 3.81 6.99 -10.22
C LEU A 97 3.68 6.69 -8.73
N ILE A 98 4.33 7.47 -7.87
CA ILE A 98 4.24 7.34 -6.40
C ILE A 98 2.80 7.58 -5.93
N LEU A 99 2.13 8.62 -6.44
CA LEU A 99 0.73 8.90 -6.08
C LEU A 99 -0.20 7.75 -6.49
N SER A 100 0.00 7.20 -7.68
CA SER A 100 -0.80 6.08 -8.19
C SER A 100 -0.57 4.80 -7.39
N LEU A 101 0.69 4.50 -7.07
CA LEU A 101 1.06 3.38 -6.21
C LEU A 101 0.43 3.53 -4.81
N GLU A 102 0.58 4.70 -4.18
CA GLU A 102 0.02 4.97 -2.86
C GLU A 102 -1.49 4.76 -2.82
N ARG A 103 -2.21 5.19 -3.86
CA ARG A 103 -3.65 4.97 -3.96
C ARG A 103 -4.00 3.50 -4.04
N VAL A 104 -3.41 2.74 -4.98
CA VAL A 104 -3.80 1.32 -5.15
C VAL A 104 -3.43 0.47 -3.94
N LEU A 105 -2.33 0.80 -3.24
CA LEU A 105 -1.98 0.15 -1.97
C LEU A 105 -3.01 0.46 -0.89
N ASP A 106 -3.39 1.73 -0.72
CA ASP A 106 -4.38 2.15 0.26
C ASP A 106 -5.75 1.49 0.02
N ASP A 107 -6.16 1.35 -1.25
CA ASP A 107 -7.38 0.65 -1.68
C ASP A 107 -7.29 -0.86 -1.37
N CYS A 108 -6.16 -1.51 -1.70
CA CYS A 108 -5.92 -2.93 -1.38
C CYS A 108 -5.99 -3.22 0.12
N TYR A 109 -5.40 -2.34 0.95
CA TYR A 109 -5.46 -2.49 2.40
C TYR A 109 -6.88 -2.39 2.93
N MET A 110 -7.70 -1.49 2.35
CA MET A 110 -9.10 -1.34 2.73
C MET A 110 -9.89 -2.60 2.37
N GLU A 111 -9.74 -3.11 1.15
CA GLU A 111 -10.39 -4.34 0.70
C GLU A 111 -10.04 -5.54 1.58
N LYS A 112 -8.76 -5.68 1.95
CA LYS A 112 -8.26 -6.79 2.78
C LYS A 112 -8.89 -6.80 4.18
N ILE A 113 -8.91 -5.66 4.89
CA ILE A 113 -9.49 -5.61 6.24
C ILE A 113 -11.02 -5.58 6.23
N ALA A 114 -11.63 -5.07 5.16
CA ALA A 114 -13.09 -5.08 4.99
C ALA A 114 -13.69 -6.48 4.84
N ALA A 115 -12.88 -7.53 4.71
CA ALA A 115 -13.35 -8.92 4.71
C ALA A 115 -14.11 -9.29 5.99
N GLY A 116 -13.74 -8.69 7.14
CA GLY A 116 -14.40 -8.91 8.42
C GLY A 116 -15.80 -8.27 8.57
N ARG A 117 -16.21 -7.39 7.64
CA ARG A 117 -17.43 -6.55 7.77
C ARG A 117 -18.73 -7.32 7.95
N TYR A 118 -18.76 -8.59 7.56
CA TYR A 118 -19.94 -9.45 7.63
C TYR A 118 -20.13 -10.09 9.02
N SER A 119 -19.14 -9.99 9.91
CA SER A 119 -19.23 -10.46 11.28
C SER A 119 -19.14 -9.26 12.23
N PRO A 120 -20.22 -8.88 12.93
CA PRO A 120 -20.21 -7.71 13.82
C PRO A 120 -19.17 -7.79 14.94
N SER A 121 -18.84 -9.00 15.41
CA SER A 121 -17.86 -9.26 16.45
C SER A 121 -16.44 -9.48 15.93
N ALA A 122 -16.21 -9.36 14.62
CA ALA A 122 -14.88 -9.53 14.05
C ALA A 122 -13.96 -8.41 14.55
N PRO A 123 -12.78 -8.74 15.14
CA PRO A 123 -11.84 -7.72 15.60
C PRO A 123 -11.34 -6.82 14.46
N GLU A 124 -11.39 -7.27 13.20
CA GLU A 124 -11.04 -6.53 11.99
C GLU A 124 -11.89 -5.28 11.78
N ASN A 125 -13.10 -5.22 12.34
CA ASN A 125 -14.00 -4.07 12.18
C ASN A 125 -13.39 -2.79 12.77
N ILE A 126 -12.59 -2.90 13.84
CA ILE A 126 -11.93 -1.76 14.47
C ILE A 126 -10.87 -1.15 13.54
N PRO A 127 -9.82 -1.87 13.11
CA PRO A 127 -8.84 -1.34 12.17
C PRO A 127 -9.47 -0.98 10.82
N ALA A 128 -10.50 -1.67 10.35
CA ALA A 128 -11.24 -1.28 9.14
C ALA A 128 -11.85 0.11 9.27
N TYR A 129 -12.53 0.39 10.38
CA TYR A 129 -13.09 1.71 10.67
C TYR A 129 -12.00 2.79 10.75
N LEU A 130 -10.91 2.52 11.47
CA LEU A 130 -9.81 3.48 11.60
C LEU A 130 -9.16 3.78 10.25
N TRP A 131 -8.93 2.74 9.43
CA TRP A 131 -8.38 2.89 8.09
C TRP A 131 -9.31 3.71 7.20
N ALA A 132 -10.62 3.45 7.25
CA ALA A 132 -11.63 4.22 6.54
C ALA A 132 -11.59 5.70 6.88
N LYS A 133 -11.47 6.03 8.18
CA LYS A 133 -11.34 7.42 8.64
C LYS A 133 -10.07 8.08 8.16
N GLU A 134 -8.97 7.34 8.11
CA GLU A 134 -7.74 7.85 7.51
C GLU A 134 -7.91 8.14 6.00
N MET A 135 -8.61 7.26 5.27
CA MET A 135 -8.90 7.46 3.83
C MET A 135 -9.81 8.67 3.59
N GLU A 136 -10.85 8.85 4.40
CA GLU A 136 -11.71 10.05 4.36
C GLU A 136 -10.88 11.33 4.53
N ILE A 137 -9.99 11.37 5.52
CA ILE A 137 -9.11 12.52 5.79
C ILE A 137 -8.15 12.76 4.61
N LYS A 138 -7.53 11.70 4.07
CA LYS A 138 -6.66 11.79 2.89
C LYS A 138 -7.43 12.34 1.68
N ASN A 139 -8.64 11.86 1.43
CA ASN A 139 -9.50 12.33 0.35
C ASN A 139 -9.87 13.81 0.51
N ILE A 140 -10.24 14.25 1.72
CA ILE A 140 -10.49 15.67 2.02
C ILE A 140 -9.24 16.52 1.73
N ARG A 141 -8.05 16.04 2.13
CA ARG A 141 -6.77 16.72 1.84
C ARG A 141 -6.53 16.84 0.33
N VAL A 142 -6.70 15.76 -0.42
CA VAL A 142 -6.54 15.75 -1.89
C VAL A 142 -7.49 16.77 -2.52
N ILE A 143 -8.79 16.74 -2.16
CA ILE A 143 -9.78 17.72 -2.65
C ILE A 143 -9.36 19.15 -2.33
N THR A 144 -8.88 19.42 -1.11
CA THR A 144 -8.50 20.76 -0.66
C THR A 144 -7.31 21.31 -1.45
N VAL A 145 -6.28 20.48 -1.64
CA VAL A 145 -5.09 20.85 -2.43
C VAL A 145 -5.47 21.07 -3.90
N SER A 146 -6.27 20.18 -4.49
CA SER A 146 -6.72 20.32 -5.88
C SER A 146 -7.56 21.57 -6.09
N LYS A 147 -8.48 21.91 -5.16
CA LYS A 147 -9.26 23.15 -5.24
C LYS A 147 -8.36 24.39 -5.16
N ARG A 148 -7.37 24.41 -4.27
CA ARG A 148 -6.41 25.52 -4.15
C ARG A 148 -5.62 25.74 -5.45
N ASN A 149 -5.24 24.65 -6.10
CA ASN A 149 -4.40 24.69 -7.30
C ASN A 149 -5.20 24.77 -8.61
N LYS A 150 -6.53 24.96 -8.55
CA LYS A 150 -7.44 24.91 -9.72
C LYS A 150 -7.24 23.64 -10.58
N GLY A 151 -6.99 22.51 -9.91
CA GLY A 151 -6.70 21.24 -10.55
C GLY A 151 -7.87 20.70 -11.37
N ASP A 152 -7.55 19.91 -12.38
CA ASP A 152 -8.52 19.22 -13.22
C ASP A 152 -9.34 18.19 -12.41
N LYS A 153 -10.66 18.12 -12.69
CA LYS A 153 -11.59 17.24 -11.97
C LYS A 153 -11.32 15.77 -12.27
N ASP A 154 -10.94 15.43 -13.49
CA ASP A 154 -10.70 14.03 -13.85
C ASP A 154 -9.40 13.53 -13.25
N HIS A 155 -8.37 14.37 -13.22
CA HIS A 155 -7.16 14.09 -12.44
C HIS A 155 -7.45 13.92 -10.95
N LEU A 156 -8.24 14.81 -10.33
CA LEU A 156 -8.66 14.67 -8.93
C LEU A 156 -9.36 13.32 -8.66
N ARG A 157 -10.32 12.94 -9.51
CA ARG A 157 -11.06 11.66 -9.34
C ARG A 157 -10.12 10.45 -9.32
N ARG A 158 -9.07 10.45 -10.15
CA ARG A 158 -8.08 9.35 -10.19
C ARG A 158 -7.22 9.25 -8.93
N LEU A 159 -7.17 10.29 -8.10
CA LEU A 159 -6.38 10.31 -6.85
C LEU A 159 -7.22 9.99 -5.60
N MET A 160 -8.53 9.87 -5.75
CA MET A 160 -9.44 9.53 -4.67
C MET A 160 -9.30 8.05 -4.30
N ARG A 161 -9.25 7.77 -2.99
CA ARG A 161 -9.21 6.42 -2.43
C ARG A 161 -10.60 5.95 -2.08
N HIS A 162 -10.81 4.63 -2.08
CA HIS A 162 -12.08 4.05 -1.65
C HIS A 162 -12.33 4.30 -0.16
N GLY A 163 -13.57 4.67 0.16
CA GLY A 163 -14.06 4.71 1.53
C GLY A 163 -14.58 3.33 1.96
N TYR A 164 -14.98 3.21 3.22
CA TYR A 164 -15.64 2.02 3.74
C TYR A 164 -17.12 2.04 3.36
N VAL A 165 -17.49 1.27 2.33
CA VAL A 165 -18.86 1.06 1.87
C VAL A 165 -19.06 -0.42 1.56
#